data_AF-A0A7R9ZV32-F1
#
_entry.id   AF-A0A7R9ZV32-F1
#
_cell.length_a   1.000
_cell.length_b   1.000
_cell.length_c   1.000
_cell.angle_alpha   90.00
_cell.angle_beta   90.00
_cell.angle_gamma   90.00
#
_symmetry.space_group_name_H-M   'P 1'
#
loop_
_entity.id
_entity.type
_entity.pdbx_description
1 polymer ?
#
loop_
_entity_poly.entity_id
_entity_poly.type
_entity_poly.pdbx_seq_one_letter_code
_entity_poly.pdbx_strand_id
1 'polypeptide(L)'
;GGGPSLLMLVPPVLLVVASGLCKETGFMLFALLLLMELLDFLTAYTAAARKGLWLPMREWRRTRLRVGLLVASTVLVFVARYRHTGGTKLNMSPQDNPISFETSRLVRLLSYAYLHGVYTKLLCWPAFLCYDYSMEAIPAVRTALDCRLLLPLAAYVGFLAALASALRAPRRYRRAGLLALALLLVPFIPASNILFPVGTVIGERLLYIPSAGFCLALLVFLHRSLTRPTAGAAAVAAPLLPSSRRGRRRAASREPAPRGHR
;
A
#
# COMPACT_ATOMS: atom_id res chain seq x y z
N GLY A 1 -9.56 -27.98 -5.02
CA GLY A 1 -8.71 -26.82 -4.68
C GLY A 1 -9.59 -25.65 -4.25
N GLY A 2 -9.83 -25.53 -2.94
CA GLY A 2 -10.77 -24.57 -2.36
C GLY A 2 -10.21 -23.15 -2.37
N GLY A 3 -10.68 -22.33 -3.30
CA GLY A 3 -10.52 -20.88 -3.17
C GLY A 3 -11.30 -20.39 -1.95
N PRO A 4 -10.80 -19.39 -1.20
CA PRO A 4 -11.45 -18.91 0.00
C PRO A 4 -12.91 -18.52 -0.31
N SER A 5 -13.85 -19.09 0.43
CA SER A 5 -15.30 -18.96 0.20
C SER A 5 -15.78 -17.52 0.43
N LEU A 6 -17.00 -17.21 0.00
CA LEU A 6 -17.67 -15.94 0.34
C LEU A 6 -17.75 -15.74 1.87
N LEU A 7 -17.88 -16.84 2.61
CA LEU A 7 -17.93 -16.86 4.08
C LEU A 7 -16.68 -16.25 4.72
N MET A 8 -15.51 -16.38 4.09
CA MET A 8 -14.27 -15.78 4.63
C MET A 8 -14.26 -14.24 4.57
N LEU A 9 -15.18 -13.64 3.80
CA LEU A 9 -15.33 -12.18 3.76
C LEU A 9 -16.25 -11.66 4.87
N VAL A 10 -17.04 -12.52 5.51
CA VAL A 10 -17.98 -12.12 6.57
C VAL A 10 -17.24 -11.59 7.81
N PRO A 11 -16.25 -12.29 8.39
CA PRO A 11 -15.51 -11.78 9.54
C PRO A 11 -14.83 -10.42 9.31
N PRO A 12 -14.06 -10.18 8.22
CA PRO A 12 -13.42 -8.88 8.02
C PRO A 12 -14.44 -7.77 7.78
N VAL A 13 -15.57 -8.03 7.11
CA VAL A 13 -16.63 -7.02 6.96
C VAL A 13 -17.20 -6.65 8.32
N LEU A 14 -17.52 -7.62 9.18
CA LEU A 14 -18.02 -7.35 10.54
C LEU A 14 -17.02 -6.54 11.36
N LEU A 15 -15.72 -6.88 11.30
CA LEU A 15 -14.67 -6.13 11.99
C LEU A 15 -14.51 -4.70 11.47
N VAL A 16 -14.61 -4.49 10.16
CA VAL A 16 -14.56 -3.15 9.57
C VAL A 16 -15.79 -2.33 9.95
N VAL A 17 -16.98 -2.94 10.00
CA VAL A 17 -18.19 -2.28 10.51
C VAL A 17 -18.00 -1.88 11.97
N ALA A 18 -17.56 -2.79 12.83
CA ALA A 18 -17.28 -2.48 14.24
C ALA A 18 -16.24 -1.37 14.39
N SER A 19 -15.16 -1.42 13.62
CA SER A 19 -14.13 -0.36 13.60
C SER A 19 -14.69 0.99 13.15
N GLY A 20 -15.51 1.01 12.11
CA GLY A 20 -16.15 2.23 11.59
C GLY A 20 -17.16 2.83 12.57
N LEU A 21 -17.87 1.99 13.34
CA LEU A 21 -18.74 2.43 14.43
C LEU A 21 -17.96 3.06 15.58
N CYS A 22 -16.73 2.59 15.86
CA CYS A 22 -15.85 3.21 16.85
C CYS A 22 -15.22 4.53 16.36
N LYS A 23 -14.82 4.60 15.09
CA LYS A 23 -14.15 5.79 14.52
C LYS A 23 -14.28 5.86 13.01
N GLU A 24 -14.48 7.06 12.45
CA GLU A 24 -14.72 7.20 11.00
C GLU A 24 -13.57 6.72 10.11
N THR A 25 -12.33 6.76 10.59
CA THR A 25 -11.17 6.24 9.88
C THR A 25 -11.28 4.74 9.62
N GLY A 26 -12.07 4.01 10.43
CA GLY A 26 -12.36 2.59 10.22
C GLY A 26 -13.09 2.32 8.90
N PHE A 27 -13.93 3.26 8.42
CA PHE A 27 -14.60 3.10 7.13
C PHE A 27 -13.64 3.11 5.94
N MET A 28 -12.44 3.69 6.07
CA MET A 28 -11.42 3.63 5.02
C MET A 28 -10.92 2.20 4.78
N LEU A 29 -11.10 1.29 5.73
CA LEU A 29 -10.73 -0.11 5.55
C LEU A 29 -11.62 -0.81 4.52
N PHE A 30 -12.85 -0.35 4.25
CA PHE A 30 -13.64 -0.85 3.12
C PHE A 30 -12.95 -0.61 1.78
N ALA A 31 -12.36 0.58 1.60
CA ALA A 31 -11.58 0.89 0.40
C ALA A 31 -10.33 0.01 0.30
N LEU A 32 -9.70 -0.33 1.43
CA LEU A 32 -8.58 -1.28 1.45
C LEU A 32 -9.01 -2.71 1.08
N LEU A 33 -10.16 -3.19 1.60
CA LEU A 33 -10.72 -4.50 1.22
C LEU A 33 -11.04 -4.56 -0.28
N LEU A 34 -11.66 -3.50 -0.84
CA LEU A 34 -11.93 -3.39 -2.27
C LEU A 34 -10.65 -3.42 -3.11
N LEU A 35 -9.62 -2.70 -2.67
CA LEU A 35 -8.33 -2.71 -3.36
C LEU A 35 -7.65 -4.08 -3.28
N MET A 36 -7.75 -4.79 -2.16
CA MET A 36 -7.26 -6.16 -2.05
C MET A 36 -7.93 -7.10 -3.06
N GLU A 37 -9.25 -7.04 -3.19
CA GLU A 37 -9.99 -7.83 -4.19
C GLU A 37 -9.61 -7.44 -5.63
N LEU A 38 -9.40 -6.15 -5.90
CA LEU A 38 -8.92 -5.68 -7.21
C LEU A 38 -7.51 -6.19 -7.52
N LEU A 39 -6.59 -6.14 -6.57
CA LEU A 39 -5.23 -6.65 -6.75
C LEU A 39 -5.22 -8.17 -6.97
N ASP A 40 -6.06 -8.91 -6.23
CA ASP A 40 -6.21 -10.35 -6.41
C ASP A 40 -6.77 -10.68 -7.80
N PHE A 41 -7.78 -9.94 -8.25
CA PHE A 41 -8.31 -10.08 -9.60
C PHE A 41 -7.25 -9.76 -10.68
N LEU A 42 -6.52 -8.66 -10.56
CA LEU A 42 -5.46 -8.28 -11.51
C LEU A 42 -4.32 -9.31 -11.55
N THR A 43 -3.95 -9.88 -10.39
CA THR A 43 -2.91 -10.93 -10.35
C THR A 43 -3.39 -12.22 -11.01
N ALA A 44 -4.64 -12.63 -10.80
CA ALA A 44 -5.25 -13.77 -11.49
C ALA A 44 -5.36 -13.52 -13.00
N TYR A 45 -5.79 -12.32 -13.40
CA TYR A 45 -5.92 -11.91 -14.80
C TYR A 45 -4.60 -11.91 -15.54
N THR A 46 -3.59 -11.25 -14.98
CA THR A 46 -2.25 -11.26 -15.57
C THR A 46 -1.60 -12.65 -15.56
N ALA A 47 -2.02 -13.58 -14.70
CA ALA A 47 -1.55 -14.97 -14.72
C ALA A 47 -2.22 -15.80 -15.81
N ALA A 48 -3.52 -15.64 -16.03
CA ALA A 48 -4.26 -16.32 -17.10
C ALA A 48 -3.82 -15.81 -18.48
N ALA A 49 -3.75 -14.49 -18.67
CA ALA A 49 -3.37 -13.86 -19.94
C ALA A 49 -1.97 -14.31 -20.42
N ARG A 50 -1.00 -14.47 -19.50
CA ARG A 50 0.34 -14.97 -19.83
C ARG A 50 0.38 -16.44 -20.27
N LYS A 51 -0.60 -17.24 -19.84
CA LYS A 51 -0.75 -18.62 -20.30
C LYS A 51 -1.55 -18.69 -21.61
N GLY A 52 -1.95 -17.55 -22.19
CA GLY A 52 -2.86 -17.50 -23.33
C GLY A 52 -4.27 -17.99 -22.97
N LEU A 53 -4.61 -18.04 -21.68
CA LEU A 53 -5.88 -18.55 -21.17
C LEU A 53 -6.78 -17.40 -20.72
N TRP A 54 -8.08 -17.61 -20.85
CA TRP A 54 -9.09 -16.75 -20.26
C TRP A 54 -9.23 -17.05 -18.77
N LEU A 55 -9.66 -16.06 -17.96
CA LEU A 55 -10.06 -16.39 -16.60
C LEU A 55 -11.27 -17.34 -16.65
N PRO A 56 -11.28 -18.39 -15.82
CA PRO A 56 -12.47 -19.19 -15.66
C PRO A 56 -13.63 -18.32 -15.14
N MET A 57 -14.82 -18.53 -15.71
CA MET A 57 -16.05 -17.79 -15.35
C MET A 57 -16.37 -17.86 -13.84
N ARG A 58 -15.92 -18.92 -13.16
CA ARG A 58 -16.03 -19.08 -11.72
C ARG A 58 -15.30 -17.98 -10.93
N GLU A 59 -14.09 -17.59 -11.33
CA GLU A 59 -13.35 -16.52 -10.65
C GLU A 59 -13.98 -15.15 -10.93
N TRP A 60 -14.44 -14.90 -12.16
CA TRP A 60 -15.22 -13.70 -12.50
C TRP A 60 -16.48 -13.57 -11.64
N ARG A 61 -17.25 -14.65 -11.49
CA ARG A 61 -18.45 -14.65 -10.64
C ARG A 61 -18.07 -14.42 -9.18
N ARG A 62 -17.01 -15.05 -8.69
CA ARG A 62 -16.54 -14.92 -7.30
C ARG A 62 -16.10 -13.50 -6.96
N THR A 63 -15.25 -12.88 -7.79
CA THR A 63 -14.82 -11.49 -7.59
C THR A 63 -16.01 -10.54 -7.65
N ARG A 64 -16.92 -10.70 -8.63
CA ARG A 64 -18.13 -9.86 -8.73
C ARG A 64 -19.01 -9.95 -7.48
N LEU A 65 -19.22 -11.16 -6.95
CA LEU A 65 -20.02 -11.34 -5.73
C LEU A 65 -19.33 -10.71 -4.51
N ARG A 66 -18.02 -10.86 -4.37
CA ARG A 66 -17.26 -10.27 -3.26
C ARG A 66 -17.23 -8.75 -3.32
N VAL A 67 -16.94 -8.18 -4.49
CA VAL A 67 -16.98 -6.72 -4.71
C VAL A 67 -18.39 -6.20 -4.51
N GLY A 68 -19.41 -6.89 -5.03
CA GLY A 68 -20.81 -6.54 -4.82
C GLY A 68 -21.19 -6.53 -3.34
N LEU A 69 -20.76 -7.53 -2.56
CA LEU A 69 -20.97 -7.59 -1.11
C LEU A 69 -20.25 -6.46 -0.37
N LEU A 70 -19.00 -6.15 -0.74
CA LEU A 70 -18.23 -5.05 -0.14
C LEU A 70 -18.86 -3.68 -0.45
N VAL A 71 -19.29 -3.45 -1.69
CA VAL A 71 -19.96 -2.21 -2.09
C VAL A 71 -21.31 -2.10 -1.38
N ALA A 72 -22.12 -3.15 -1.39
CA ALA A 72 -23.42 -3.17 -0.72
C ALA A 72 -23.29 -2.92 0.80
N SER A 73 -22.33 -3.58 1.46
CA SER A 73 -22.08 -3.34 2.89
C SER A 73 -21.57 -1.92 3.17
N THR A 74 -20.69 -1.39 2.34
CA THR A 74 -20.21 0.01 2.45
C THR A 74 -21.38 0.99 2.33
N VAL A 75 -22.22 0.83 1.30
CA VAL A 75 -23.39 1.69 1.07
C VAL A 75 -24.40 1.57 2.22
N LEU A 76 -24.72 0.36 2.64
CA LEU A 76 -25.66 0.11 3.74
C LEU A 76 -25.22 0.81 5.02
N VAL A 77 -23.95 0.67 5.39
CA VAL A 77 -23.40 1.23 6.62
C VAL A 77 -23.30 2.75 6.53
N PHE A 78 -22.92 3.30 5.38
CA PHE A 78 -22.87 4.75 5.19
C PHE A 78 -24.27 5.38 5.24
N VAL A 79 -25.27 4.74 4.62
CA VAL A 79 -26.67 5.17 4.69
C VAL A 79 -27.19 5.07 6.13
N ALA A 80 -26.94 3.97 6.83
CA ALA A 80 -27.33 3.81 8.23
C ALA A 80 -26.72 4.90 9.12
N ARG A 81 -25.41 5.17 8.95
CA ARG A 81 -24.70 6.25 9.65
C ARG A 81 -25.30 7.61 9.33
N TYR A 82 -25.52 7.90 8.05
CA TYR A 82 -26.08 9.19 7.63
C TYR A 82 -27.47 9.43 8.22
N ARG A 83 -28.34 8.40 8.21
CA ARG A 83 -29.67 8.47 8.83
C ARG A 83 -29.63 8.65 10.34
N HIS A 84 -28.63 8.08 11.02
CA HIS A 84 -28.49 8.18 12.47
C HIS A 84 -27.90 9.53 12.90
N THR A 85 -26.85 10.01 12.22
CA THR A 85 -26.15 11.25 12.60
C THR A 85 -26.81 12.50 12.00
N GLY A 86 -27.66 12.38 10.98
CA GLY A 86 -28.28 13.53 10.30
C GLY A 86 -27.29 14.35 9.48
N GLY A 87 -26.17 13.73 9.07
CA GLY A 87 -25.04 14.40 8.43
C GLY A 87 -23.97 14.88 9.42
N THR A 88 -22.93 15.55 8.91
CA THR A 88 -21.89 16.18 9.73
C THR A 88 -21.95 17.68 9.51
N LYS A 89 -22.29 18.44 10.56
CA LYS A 89 -22.11 19.89 10.54
C LYS A 89 -20.66 20.18 10.96
N LEU A 90 -19.88 20.70 10.03
CA LEU A 90 -18.51 21.15 10.27
C LEU A 90 -18.54 22.41 11.15
N ASN A 91 -18.67 22.24 12.46
CA ASN A 91 -18.50 23.32 13.43
C ASN A 91 -17.01 23.49 13.73
N MET A 92 -16.24 23.94 12.74
CA MET A 92 -14.81 24.24 12.93
C MET A 92 -14.66 25.69 13.32
N SER A 93 -13.83 25.94 14.31
CA SER A 93 -13.35 27.28 14.63
C SER A 93 -12.03 27.54 13.91
N PRO A 94 -11.66 28.82 13.67
CA PRO A 94 -10.33 29.17 13.16
C PRO A 94 -9.17 28.69 14.05
N GLN A 95 -9.46 28.38 15.32
CA GLN A 95 -8.48 27.89 16.29
C GLN A 95 -8.09 26.43 16.00
N ASP A 96 -9.03 25.63 15.47
CA ASP A 96 -8.84 24.21 15.19
C ASP A 96 -7.99 23.98 13.93
N ASN A 97 -8.22 24.79 12.90
CA ASN A 97 -7.50 24.72 11.63
C ASN A 97 -7.49 26.07 10.90
N PRO A 98 -6.55 26.98 11.23
CA PRO A 98 -6.50 28.31 10.60
C PRO A 98 -6.29 28.24 9.08
N ILE A 99 -5.58 27.22 8.59
CA ILE A 99 -5.30 27.02 7.16
C ILE A 99 -6.60 26.78 6.36
N SER A 100 -7.62 26.17 6.99
CA SER A 100 -8.90 25.93 6.34
C SER A 100 -9.70 27.21 6.06
N PHE A 101 -9.52 28.23 6.90
CA PHE A 101 -10.16 29.55 6.83
C PHE A 101 -9.38 30.57 5.98
N GLU A 102 -8.22 30.20 5.45
CA GLU A 102 -7.40 31.09 4.64
C GLU A 102 -8.12 31.47 3.32
N THR A 103 -8.07 32.76 2.97
CA THR A 103 -8.79 33.31 1.81
C THR A 103 -8.17 32.88 0.48
N SER A 104 -6.83 32.80 0.45
CA SER A 104 -6.09 32.44 -0.75
C SER A 104 -6.01 30.93 -0.94
N ARG A 105 -6.55 30.44 -2.05
CA ARG A 105 -6.48 29.02 -2.42
C ARG A 105 -5.05 28.51 -2.59
N LEU A 106 -4.14 29.37 -3.06
CA LEU A 106 -2.74 29.00 -3.24
C LEU A 106 -2.05 28.79 -1.90
N VAL A 107 -2.24 29.70 -0.94
CA VAL A 107 -1.69 29.58 0.42
C VAL A 107 -2.22 28.31 1.08
N ARG A 108 -3.52 28.03 0.93
CA ARG A 108 -4.13 26.81 1.44
C ARG A 108 -3.53 25.54 0.83
N LEU A 109 -3.38 25.50 -0.50
CA LEU A 109 -2.80 24.34 -1.20
C LEU A 109 -1.34 24.11 -0.80
N LEU A 110 -0.53 25.16 -0.77
CA LEU A 110 0.89 25.09 -0.37
C LEU A 110 1.03 24.66 1.09
N SER A 111 0.18 25.19 1.97
CA SER A 111 0.16 24.82 3.39
C SER A 111 -0.25 23.36 3.57
N TYR A 112 -1.31 22.89 2.90
CA TYR A 112 -1.69 21.47 2.93
C TYR A 112 -0.62 20.54 2.36
N ALA A 113 0.05 20.94 1.28
CA ALA A 113 1.21 20.21 0.79
C ALA A 113 2.28 20.14 1.89
N TYR A 114 2.65 21.26 2.51
CA TYR A 114 3.60 21.28 3.62
C TYR A 114 3.20 20.36 4.78
N LEU A 115 1.91 20.31 5.15
CA LEU A 115 1.41 19.37 6.16
C LEU A 115 1.69 17.90 5.78
N HIS A 116 1.53 17.51 4.52
CA HIS A 116 1.91 16.15 4.07
C HIS A 116 3.41 15.88 4.27
N GLY A 117 4.23 16.90 4.06
CA GLY A 117 5.66 16.86 4.36
C GLY A 117 5.91 16.63 5.85
N VAL A 118 5.23 17.37 6.73
CA VAL A 118 5.35 17.20 8.19
C VAL A 118 4.88 15.81 8.64
N TYR A 119 3.77 15.31 8.10
CA TYR A 119 3.33 13.93 8.33
C TYR A 119 4.39 12.90 7.92
N THR A 120 5.05 13.11 6.78
CA THR A 120 6.13 12.23 6.32
C THR A 120 7.36 12.33 7.21
N LYS A 121 7.70 13.53 7.68
CA LYS A 121 8.76 13.74 8.68
C LYS A 121 8.47 12.93 9.95
N LEU A 122 7.24 12.97 10.46
CA LEU A 122 6.84 12.21 11.65
C LEU A 122 6.92 10.69 11.43
N LEU A 123 6.60 10.20 10.22
CA LEU A 123 6.74 8.78 9.87
C LEU A 123 8.22 8.33 9.83
N CYS A 124 9.11 9.16 9.31
CA CYS A 124 10.54 8.84 9.20
C CYS A 124 11.31 9.11 10.51
N TRP A 125 10.89 10.12 11.27
CA TRP A 125 11.54 10.61 12.48
C TRP A 125 10.48 11.03 13.52
N PRO A 126 9.99 10.09 14.34
CA PRO A 126 8.96 10.34 15.35
C PRO A 126 9.58 10.98 16.61
N ALA A 127 10.08 12.21 16.49
CA ALA A 127 10.56 12.99 17.62
C ALA A 127 9.75 14.28 17.77
N PHE A 128 9.65 14.76 19.01
CA PHE A 128 8.88 15.95 19.39
C PHE A 128 7.39 15.84 19.03
N LEU A 129 6.78 14.73 19.47
CA LEU A 129 5.35 14.49 19.29
C LEU A 129 4.53 15.48 20.13
N CYS A 130 3.42 15.95 19.55
CA CYS A 130 2.46 16.82 20.21
C CYS A 130 1.06 16.21 20.13
N TYR A 131 0.33 16.30 21.24
CA TYR A 131 -1.04 15.81 21.31
C TYR A 131 -1.97 16.57 20.34
N ASP A 132 -1.75 17.86 20.14
CA ASP A 132 -2.54 18.70 19.24
C ASP A 132 -1.71 19.85 18.63
N TYR A 133 -1.84 20.05 17.32
CA TYR A 133 -1.15 21.12 16.57
C TYR A 133 -2.13 22.24 16.20
N SER A 134 -2.91 22.69 17.18
CA SER A 134 -3.90 23.76 16.99
C SER A 134 -3.26 25.16 16.84
N MET A 135 -4.08 26.14 16.48
CA MET A 135 -3.67 27.55 16.30
C MET A 135 -2.53 27.67 15.26
N GLU A 136 -1.57 28.55 15.50
CA GLU A 136 -0.41 28.77 14.63
C GLU A 136 0.79 27.86 14.95
N ALA A 137 0.56 26.68 15.54
CA ALA A 137 1.62 25.70 15.81
C ALA A 137 2.42 25.36 14.54
N ILE A 138 1.76 25.39 13.38
CA ILE A 138 2.38 25.21 12.06
C ILE A 138 2.01 26.41 11.17
N PRO A 139 2.96 27.34 10.95
CA PRO A 139 2.69 28.53 10.15
C PRO A 139 2.35 28.17 8.69
N ALA A 140 1.33 28.85 8.16
CA ALA A 140 0.91 28.69 6.76
C ALA A 140 2.01 29.14 5.78
N VAL A 141 2.13 28.42 4.66
CA VAL A 141 3.09 28.71 3.59
C VAL A 141 2.49 29.71 2.63
N ARG A 142 3.00 30.95 2.65
CA ARG A 142 2.48 32.06 1.84
C ARG A 142 3.08 32.14 0.44
N THR A 143 4.29 31.60 0.24
CA THR A 143 5.04 31.72 -1.01
C THR A 143 5.46 30.35 -1.56
N ALA A 144 5.45 30.20 -2.89
CA ALA A 144 5.85 28.96 -3.56
C ALA A 144 7.37 28.70 -3.54
N LEU A 145 8.16 29.73 -3.19
CA LEU A 145 9.62 29.66 -3.07
C LEU A 145 10.08 29.36 -1.64
N ASP A 146 9.15 29.03 -0.73
CA ASP A 146 9.49 28.66 0.63
C ASP A 146 10.28 27.34 0.64
N CYS A 147 11.45 27.33 1.29
CA CYS A 147 12.31 26.16 1.41
C CYS A 147 11.62 25.00 2.14
N ARG A 148 10.59 25.29 2.96
CA ARG A 148 9.75 24.28 3.62
C ARG A 148 9.06 23.35 2.64
N LEU A 149 8.82 23.78 1.40
CA LEU A 149 8.19 22.98 0.34
C LEU A 149 9.11 21.88 -0.20
N LEU A 150 10.40 21.88 0.15
CA LEU A 150 11.29 20.75 -0.12
C LEU A 150 10.85 19.48 0.62
N LEU A 151 10.26 19.62 1.81
CA LEU A 151 9.82 18.49 2.61
C LEU A 151 8.66 17.70 1.95
N PRO A 152 7.55 18.31 1.53
CA PRO A 152 6.51 17.59 0.81
C PRO A 152 6.94 17.17 -0.60
N LEU A 153 7.82 17.93 -1.26
CA LEU A 153 8.39 17.50 -2.53
C LEU A 153 9.14 16.17 -2.36
N ALA A 154 10.01 16.06 -1.35
CA ALA A 154 10.72 14.83 -1.02
C ALA A 154 9.75 13.70 -0.67
N ALA A 155 8.67 13.98 0.06
CA ALA A 155 7.64 13.00 0.38
C ALA A 155 6.95 12.43 -0.87
N TYR A 156 6.51 13.29 -1.79
CA TYR A 156 5.85 12.85 -3.02
C TYR A 156 6.79 12.10 -3.95
N VAL A 157 8.03 12.58 -4.12
CA VAL A 157 9.05 11.88 -4.90
C VAL A 157 9.36 10.52 -4.28
N GLY A 158 9.52 10.45 -2.95
CA GLY A 158 9.74 9.21 -2.21
C GLY A 158 8.59 8.21 -2.39
N PHE A 159 7.34 8.67 -2.29
CA PHE A 159 6.16 7.83 -2.52
C PHE A 159 6.09 7.31 -3.96
N LEU A 160 6.30 8.17 -4.95
CA LEU A 160 6.33 7.77 -6.36
C LEU A 160 7.46 6.79 -6.66
N ALA A 161 8.64 6.99 -6.06
CA ALA A 161 9.76 6.06 -6.16
C ALA A 161 9.41 4.70 -5.52
N ALA A 162 8.77 4.69 -4.35
CA ALA A 162 8.31 3.48 -3.68
C ALA A 162 7.25 2.74 -4.51
N LEU A 163 6.30 3.46 -5.11
CA LEU A 163 5.27 2.91 -6.00
C LEU A 163 5.90 2.30 -7.26
N ALA A 164 6.78 3.04 -7.93
CA ALA A 164 7.47 2.55 -9.12
C ALA A 164 8.35 1.33 -8.79
N SER A 165 9.02 1.35 -7.63
CA SER A 165 9.79 0.23 -7.08
C SER A 165 8.91 -1.00 -6.82
N ALA A 166 7.72 -0.82 -6.26
CA ALA A 166 6.76 -1.90 -6.01
C ALA A 166 6.22 -2.49 -7.32
N LEU A 167 5.85 -1.65 -8.30
CA LEU A 167 5.35 -2.08 -9.61
C LEU A 167 6.39 -2.87 -10.41
N ARG A 168 7.66 -2.47 -10.35
CA ARG A 168 8.80 -3.17 -10.97
C ARG A 168 9.27 -4.41 -10.18
N ALA A 169 8.78 -4.62 -8.96
CA ALA A 169 9.20 -5.73 -8.14
C ALA A 169 8.72 -7.08 -8.74
N PRO A 170 9.44 -8.19 -8.49
CA PRO A 170 8.97 -9.52 -8.80
C PRO A 170 7.61 -9.79 -8.16
N ARG A 171 6.78 -10.66 -8.77
CA ARG A 171 5.39 -10.91 -8.31
C ARG A 171 5.28 -11.26 -6.83
N ARG A 172 6.27 -11.98 -6.30
CA ARG A 172 6.36 -12.34 -4.87
C ARG A 172 6.30 -11.12 -3.94
N TYR A 173 6.90 -9.99 -4.33
CA TYR A 173 6.94 -8.77 -3.52
C TYR A 173 5.98 -7.69 -4.01
N ARG A 174 5.60 -7.70 -5.30
CA ARG A 174 4.73 -6.67 -5.88
C ARG A 174 3.40 -6.54 -5.16
N ARG A 175 2.75 -7.66 -4.84
CA ARG A 175 1.48 -7.66 -4.09
C ARG A 175 1.66 -7.03 -2.71
N ALA A 176 2.63 -7.50 -1.94
CA ALA A 176 2.91 -7.00 -0.60
C ALA A 176 3.26 -5.50 -0.60
N GLY A 177 4.09 -5.06 -1.56
CA GLY A 177 4.47 -3.66 -1.70
C GLY A 177 3.29 -2.75 -2.06
N LEU A 178 2.43 -3.16 -2.99
CA LEU A 178 1.23 -2.39 -3.35
C LEU A 178 0.23 -2.32 -2.20
N LEU A 179 0.05 -3.41 -1.44
CA LEU A 179 -0.80 -3.42 -0.25
C LEU A 179 -0.24 -2.54 0.87
N ALA A 180 1.07 -2.54 1.08
CA ALA A 180 1.70 -1.67 2.07
C ALA A 180 1.52 -0.18 1.73
N LEU A 181 1.73 0.19 0.45
CA LEU A 181 1.49 1.56 -0.02
C LEU A 181 0.01 1.95 0.03
N ALA A 182 -0.89 1.01 -0.20
CA ALA A 182 -2.32 1.25 -0.03
C ALA A 182 -2.72 1.44 1.43
N LEU A 183 -2.17 0.64 2.34
CA LEU A 183 -2.39 0.78 3.78
C LEU A 183 -1.81 2.09 4.31
N LEU A 184 -0.75 2.61 3.67
CA LEU A 184 -0.22 3.94 3.93
C LEU A 184 -1.17 5.04 3.45
N LEU A 185 -1.60 4.98 2.18
CA LEU A 185 -2.31 6.08 1.52
C LEU A 185 -3.81 6.11 1.84
N VAL A 186 -4.50 4.98 1.77
CA VAL A 186 -5.97 4.91 1.86
C VAL A 186 -6.49 5.47 3.19
N PRO A 187 -5.97 5.08 4.37
CA PRO A 187 -6.39 5.66 5.64
C PRO A 187 -5.96 7.11 5.84
N PHE A 188 -4.94 7.57 5.10
CA PHE A 188 -4.45 8.94 5.16
C PHE A 188 -5.29 9.93 4.33
N ILE A 189 -6.09 9.45 3.36
CA ILE A 189 -6.91 10.30 2.48
C ILE A 189 -7.82 11.27 3.28
N PRO A 190 -8.58 10.85 4.31
CA PRO A 190 -9.39 11.79 5.08
C PRO A 190 -8.53 12.82 5.82
N ALA A 191 -7.37 12.40 6.33
CA ALA A 191 -6.44 13.25 7.08
C ALA A 191 -5.68 14.27 6.21
N SER A 192 -5.65 14.06 4.88
CA SER A 192 -4.92 14.91 3.94
C SER A 192 -5.52 16.31 3.74
N ASN A 193 -6.70 16.59 4.29
CA ASN A 193 -7.44 17.84 4.06
C ASN A 193 -7.76 18.14 2.57
N ILE A 194 -7.53 17.19 1.64
CA ILE A 194 -7.78 17.36 0.21
C ILE A 194 -9.27 17.24 -0.12
N LEU A 195 -9.96 16.24 0.44
CA LEU A 195 -11.37 15.98 0.14
C LEU A 195 -12.30 16.86 0.97
N PHE A 196 -12.02 16.96 2.27
CA PHE A 196 -12.79 17.75 3.22
C PHE A 196 -11.82 18.34 4.25
N PRO A 197 -12.00 19.60 4.67
CA PRO A 197 -11.22 20.15 5.77
C PRO A 197 -11.52 19.36 7.05
N VAL A 198 -10.45 18.93 7.73
CA VAL A 198 -10.50 18.25 9.03
C VAL A 198 -10.23 19.28 10.12
N GLY A 199 -10.83 19.07 11.29
CA GLY A 199 -10.80 20.01 12.42
C GLY A 199 -9.52 19.97 13.21
N THR A 200 -8.42 19.55 12.58
CA THR A 200 -7.08 19.52 13.17
C THR A 200 -6.08 19.78 12.07
N VAL A 201 -5.15 20.71 12.30
CA VAL A 201 -4.03 20.98 11.38
C VAL A 201 -3.17 19.73 11.18
N ILE A 202 -2.70 19.14 12.28
CA ILE A 202 -2.03 17.82 12.30
C ILE A 202 -2.61 16.99 13.42
N GLY A 203 -3.06 15.78 13.09
CA GLY A 203 -3.42 14.76 14.07
C GLY A 203 -2.45 13.59 14.00
N GLU A 204 -1.54 13.45 14.96
CA GLU A 204 -0.60 12.30 15.00
C GLU A 204 -1.34 10.97 15.12
N ARG A 205 -2.47 10.96 15.83
CA ARG A 205 -3.38 9.81 15.92
C ARG A 205 -3.92 9.34 14.56
N LEU A 206 -3.91 10.19 13.54
CA LEU A 206 -4.31 9.84 12.17
C LEU A 206 -3.23 9.02 11.45
N LEU A 207 -1.97 9.09 11.91
CA LEU A 207 -0.85 8.31 11.36
C LEU A 207 -0.77 6.88 11.90
N TYR A 208 -1.64 6.44 12.83
CA TYR A 208 -1.54 5.10 13.41
C TYR A 208 -1.69 3.96 12.38
N ILE A 209 -2.68 4.05 11.49
CA ILE A 209 -2.85 3.04 10.43
C ILE A 209 -1.83 3.27 9.29
N PRO A 210 -1.61 4.51 8.82
CA PRO A 210 -0.59 4.80 7.82
C PRO A 210 0.83 4.33 8.22
N SER A 211 1.21 4.44 9.50
CA SER A 211 2.54 4.01 9.99
C SER A 211 2.74 2.50 9.86
N ALA A 212 1.70 1.69 10.09
CA ALA A 212 1.75 0.26 9.81
C ALA A 212 2.01 -0.02 8.30
N GLY A 213 1.36 0.75 7.41
CA GLY A 213 1.62 0.71 5.98
C GLY A 213 3.06 1.10 5.62
N PHE A 214 3.60 2.15 6.25
CA PHE A 214 4.98 2.59 6.09
C PHE A 214 5.98 1.51 6.51
N CYS A 215 5.82 0.94 7.69
CA CYS A 215 6.67 -0.14 8.21
C CYS A 215 6.65 -1.38 7.30
N LEU A 216 5.47 -1.78 6.81
CA LEU A 216 5.36 -2.90 5.86
C LEU A 216 6.03 -2.59 4.52
N ALA A 217 5.92 -1.36 4.02
CA ALA A 217 6.55 -0.96 2.77
C ALA A 217 8.09 -1.00 2.89
N LEU A 218 8.62 -0.50 4.03
CA LEU A 218 10.03 -0.56 4.36
C LEU A 218 10.53 -2.00 4.48
N LEU A 219 9.79 -2.86 5.19
CA LEU A 219 10.11 -4.27 5.35
C LEU A 219 10.20 -4.99 4.00
N VAL A 220 9.19 -4.82 3.13
CA VAL A 220 9.18 -5.43 1.79
C VAL A 220 10.36 -4.93 0.95
N PHE A 221 10.68 -3.63 1.04
CA PHE A 221 11.80 -3.04 0.31
C PHE A 221 13.15 -3.57 0.79
N LEU A 222 13.38 -3.61 2.11
CA LEU A 222 14.60 -4.12 2.74
C LEU A 222 14.78 -5.61 2.48
N HIS A 223 13.75 -6.41 2.74
CA HIS A 223 13.79 -7.85 2.50
C HIS A 223 14.08 -8.16 1.02
N ARG A 224 13.50 -7.41 0.08
CA ARG A 224 13.82 -7.54 -1.34
C ARG A 224 15.28 -7.18 -1.63
N SER A 225 15.82 -6.16 -0.98
CA SER A 225 17.19 -5.69 -1.23
C SER A 225 18.25 -6.64 -0.66
N LEU A 226 17.99 -7.23 0.51
CA LEU A 226 18.86 -8.20 1.17
C LEU A 226 18.83 -9.59 0.51
N THR A 227 17.68 -10.00 -0.04
CA THR A 227 17.52 -11.29 -0.73
C THR A 227 17.84 -11.24 -2.22
N ARG A 228 18.26 -10.08 -2.74
CA ARG A 228 18.94 -10.05 -4.03
C ARG A 228 20.22 -10.87 -3.85
N PRO A 229 20.45 -11.94 -4.63
CA PRO A 229 21.75 -12.60 -4.61
C PRO A 229 22.77 -11.51 -4.94
N THR A 230 23.56 -11.12 -3.93
CA THR A 230 24.68 -10.22 -4.13
C THR A 230 25.61 -10.97 -5.06
N ALA A 231 25.67 -10.54 -6.32
CA ALA A 231 26.64 -11.07 -7.28
C ALA A 231 28.08 -11.00 -6.75
N GLY A 232 28.34 -10.19 -5.70
CA GLY A 232 29.61 -10.11 -4.99
C GLY A 232 29.86 -11.16 -3.88
N ALA A 233 28.84 -11.83 -3.30
CA ALA A 233 29.10 -12.86 -2.28
C ALA A 233 29.44 -14.23 -2.90
N ALA A 234 28.93 -14.51 -4.09
CA ALA A 234 29.32 -15.70 -4.86
C ALA A 234 30.76 -15.61 -5.41
N ALA A 235 31.35 -14.42 -5.50
CA ALA A 235 32.74 -14.23 -5.93
C ALA A 235 33.77 -14.45 -4.79
N VAL A 236 33.35 -14.31 -3.52
CA VAL A 236 34.23 -14.53 -2.35
C VAL A 236 34.19 -15.98 -1.85
N ALA A 237 33.14 -16.74 -2.21
CA ALA A 237 32.95 -18.13 -1.81
C ALA A 237 33.22 -19.13 -2.95
N ALA A 238 34.17 -18.85 -3.85
CA ALA A 238 34.71 -19.90 -4.73
C ALA A 238 35.71 -20.73 -3.91
N PRO A 239 35.41 -22.00 -3.56
CA PRO A 239 36.34 -22.83 -2.83
C PRO A 239 37.54 -23.13 -3.74
N LEU A 240 38.74 -23.01 -3.18
CA LEU A 240 39.97 -23.59 -3.71
C LEU A 240 39.78 -25.09 -3.93
N LEU A 241 39.26 -25.49 -5.09
CA LEU A 241 39.35 -26.86 -5.57
C LEU A 241 40.58 -26.96 -6.46
N PRO A 242 41.61 -27.72 -6.06
CA PRO A 242 42.76 -27.95 -6.92
C PRO A 242 42.31 -28.75 -8.15
N SER A 243 42.61 -28.20 -9.31
CA SER A 243 42.42 -28.81 -10.61
C SER A 243 43.27 -30.07 -10.76
N SER A 244 42.72 -31.25 -10.45
CA SER A 244 43.31 -32.51 -10.91
C SER A 244 42.84 -32.79 -12.35
N ARG A 245 43.67 -32.32 -13.27
CA ARG A 245 43.62 -32.59 -14.71
C ARG A 245 43.74 -34.09 -15.00
N ARG A 246 42.95 -34.51 -16.00
CA ARG A 246 43.29 -35.47 -17.07
C ARG A 246 43.75 -36.87 -16.68
N GLY A 247 42.90 -37.85 -17.01
CA GLY A 247 43.39 -39.18 -17.38
C GLY A 247 42.32 -40.25 -17.46
N ARG A 248 41.54 -40.28 -18.56
CA ARG A 248 41.11 -41.52 -19.24
C ARG A 248 40.15 -41.22 -20.39
N ARG A 249 40.71 -41.16 -21.59
CA ARG A 249 40.01 -41.40 -22.86
C ARG A 249 40.59 -42.70 -23.43
N ARG A 250 39.71 -43.54 -23.99
CA ARG A 250 39.93 -44.67 -24.91
C ARG A 250 40.10 -46.08 -24.31
N ALA A 251 38.97 -46.79 -24.24
CA ALA A 251 38.71 -48.20 -24.62
C ALA A 251 37.29 -48.48 -24.09
N ALA A 252 36.30 -49.01 -24.80
CA ALA A 252 36.30 -49.86 -25.98
C ALA A 252 35.07 -49.57 -26.85
N SER A 253 35.26 -49.82 -28.13
CA SER A 253 34.33 -49.77 -29.25
C SER A 253 33.67 -51.14 -29.48
N ARG A 254 32.42 -51.13 -29.95
CA ARG A 254 31.67 -52.20 -30.67
C ARG A 254 31.24 -53.39 -29.80
N GLU A 255 29.96 -53.79 -29.73
CA GLU A 255 29.16 -54.39 -30.81
C GLU A 255 27.62 -54.30 -30.58
N PRO A 256 26.78 -54.66 -31.59
CA PRO A 256 25.39 -54.22 -31.72
C PRO A 256 24.33 -55.23 -31.23
N ALA A 257 23.11 -54.71 -31.05
CA ALA A 257 21.90 -55.49 -30.81
C ALA A 257 21.45 -56.29 -32.06
N PRO A 258 20.88 -57.50 -31.90
CA PRO A 258 20.10 -58.13 -32.95
C PRO A 258 18.61 -57.82 -32.81
N ARG A 259 17.99 -57.64 -33.98
CA ARG A 259 16.55 -57.51 -34.22
C ARG A 259 15.82 -58.84 -33.95
N GLY A 260 14.50 -58.73 -33.79
CA GLY A 260 13.61 -59.78 -33.29
C GLY A 260 13.39 -61.00 -34.19
N HIS A 261 12.66 -61.98 -33.63
CA HIS A 261 11.64 -62.76 -34.32
C HIS A 261 10.73 -63.50 -33.31
N ARG A 262 9.42 -63.43 -33.60
CA ARG A 262 8.26 -64.18 -33.06
C ARG A 262 7.65 -63.72 -31.73
#